data_AF-A0AAJ2B8F6-F1
#
_entry.id   AF-A0AAJ2B8F6-F1
#
_cell.length_a   1.000
_cell.length_b   1.000
_cell.length_c   1.000
_cell.angle_alpha   90.00
_cell.angle_beta   90.00
_cell.angle_gamma   90.00
#
_symmetry.space_group_name_H-M   'P 1'
#
loop_
_entity.id
_entity.type
_entity.pdbx_description
1 polymer ?
#
loop_
_entity_poly.entity_id
_entity_poly.type
_entity_poly.pdbx_seq_one_letter_code
_entity_poly.pdbx_strand_id
1 'polypeptide(L)'
;MGTADNDALYAVLEFVNKNTVQTADLARVSFVKGDATADPDPHGDRSYQQTLLLCRRFFRLIPNIAMYPMDTTSGSLGRRLEIPLEPPMGAAPTVTATPAAEVTSFNSAANPTLIRLTGNVGAVSNWGVLDNVKIDASI
;
A
#
# COMPACT_ATOMS: atom_id res chain seq x y z
N MET A 1 4.26 -5.86 -31.29
CA MET A 1 4.84 -6.39 -30.03
C MET A 1 6.16 -6.98 -30.44
N GLY A 2 7.25 -6.41 -29.93
CA GLY A 2 8.58 -6.69 -30.44
C GLY A 2 8.96 -8.14 -30.19
N THR A 3 9.79 -8.63 -31.09
CA THR A 3 10.17 -10.05 -31.19
C THR A 3 11.57 -10.30 -30.64
N ALA A 4 12.13 -9.34 -29.92
CA ALA A 4 13.43 -9.44 -29.27
C ALA A 4 13.20 -9.13 -27.79
N ASP A 5 13.80 -9.90 -26.90
CA ASP A 5 13.64 -9.84 -25.43
C ASP A 5 14.13 -8.53 -24.77
N ASN A 6 14.17 -7.42 -25.50
CA ASN A 6 14.58 -6.07 -25.09
C ASN A 6 13.50 -5.00 -25.37
N ASP A 7 12.23 -5.38 -25.35
CA ASP A 7 11.13 -4.41 -25.49
C ASP A 7 11.10 -3.46 -24.29
N ALA A 8 11.62 -2.24 -24.48
CA ALA A 8 11.55 -1.15 -23.52
C ALA A 8 10.58 -0.07 -24.00
N LEU A 9 9.69 0.38 -23.10
CA LEU A 9 8.89 1.58 -23.31
C LEU A 9 9.71 2.79 -22.86
N TYR A 10 9.85 3.78 -23.74
CA TYR A 10 10.40 5.09 -23.41
C TYR A 10 9.33 6.18 -23.63
N ALA A 11 9.24 7.13 -22.71
CA ALA A 11 8.47 8.36 -22.88
C ALA A 11 9.45 9.53 -22.94
N VAL A 12 9.51 10.22 -24.09
CA VAL A 12 10.34 11.41 -24.24
C VAL A 12 9.46 12.64 -24.04
N LEU A 13 9.84 13.49 -23.10
CA LEU A 13 9.23 14.80 -22.90
C LEU A 13 10.19 15.85 -23.46
N GLU A 14 9.87 16.39 -24.64
CA GLU A 14 10.65 17.44 -25.27
C GLU A 14 10.07 18.81 -24.92
N PHE A 15 10.83 19.58 -24.12
CA PHE A 15 10.46 20.94 -23.76
C PHE A 15 11.13 21.95 -24.69
N VAL A 16 10.33 22.66 -25.48
CA VAL A 16 10.81 23.58 -26.55
C VAL A 16 11.45 24.85 -25.98
N ASN A 17 11.10 25.26 -24.76
CA ASN A 17 11.57 26.50 -24.14
C ASN A 17 12.31 26.24 -22.82
N LYS A 18 13.64 26.40 -22.84
CA LYS A 18 14.54 26.13 -21.71
C LYS A 18 14.46 27.16 -20.56
N ASN A 19 13.73 28.27 -20.75
CA ASN A 19 13.75 29.43 -19.84
C ASN A 19 12.48 29.57 -18.99
N THR A 20 11.63 28.54 -18.92
CA THR A 20 10.40 28.54 -18.13
C THR A 20 10.30 27.25 -17.32
N VAL A 21 9.82 27.35 -16.08
CA VAL A 21 9.44 26.15 -15.31
C VAL A 21 8.23 25.53 -16.00
N GLN A 22 8.38 24.28 -16.46
CA GLN A 22 7.31 23.52 -17.11
C GLN A 22 7.06 22.27 -16.26
N THR A 23 5.81 22.11 -15.81
CA THR A 23 5.35 20.91 -15.11
C THR A 23 4.67 20.01 -16.13
N ALA A 24 5.15 18.79 -16.28
CA ALA A 24 4.49 17.75 -17.05
C ALA A 24 3.91 16.71 -16.09
N ASP A 25 2.59 16.68 -15.94
CA ASP A 25 1.90 15.70 -15.12
C ASP A 25 1.58 14.46 -15.96
N LEU A 26 2.27 13.37 -15.72
CA LEU A 26 1.94 12.07 -16.31
C LEU A 26 0.94 11.35 -15.41
N ALA A 27 -0.34 11.42 -15.77
CA ALA A 27 -1.41 10.79 -15.00
C ALA A 27 -1.59 9.29 -15.33
N ARG A 28 -1.28 8.85 -16.57
CA ARG A 28 -1.50 7.47 -17.02
C ARG A 28 -0.71 7.09 -18.28
N VAL A 29 -0.29 5.83 -18.35
CA VAL A 29 0.22 5.17 -19.56
C VAL A 29 -0.54 3.85 -19.75
N SER A 30 -1.07 3.59 -20.94
CA SER A 30 -1.72 2.31 -21.28
C SER A 30 -1.28 1.82 -22.65
N PHE A 31 -1.04 0.50 -22.74
CA PHE A 31 -0.70 -0.16 -23.98
C PHE A 31 -1.98 -0.64 -24.67
N VAL A 32 -2.19 -0.18 -25.90
CA VAL A 32 -3.31 -0.59 -26.74
C VAL A 32 -2.75 -1.04 -28.09
N LYS A 33 -3.39 -2.01 -28.73
CA LYS A 33 -2.95 -2.50 -30.04
C LYS A 33 -3.46 -1.56 -31.13
N GLY A 34 -2.66 -0.58 -31.54
CA GLY A 34 -3.00 0.37 -32.60
C GLY A 34 -2.92 1.83 -32.14
N ASP A 35 -3.61 2.72 -32.85
CA ASP A 35 -3.76 4.13 -32.47
C ASP A 35 -4.83 4.26 -31.38
N ALA A 36 -4.39 4.56 -30.16
CA ALA A 36 -5.23 4.66 -28.98
C ALA A 36 -5.97 6.00 -28.85
N THR A 37 -5.80 6.94 -29.79
CA THR A 37 -6.40 8.28 -29.67
C THR A 37 -7.93 8.28 -29.76
N ALA A 38 -8.50 7.30 -30.46
CA ALA A 38 -9.95 7.12 -30.58
C ALA A 38 -10.48 5.98 -29.70
N ASP A 39 -9.60 5.19 -29.09
CA ASP A 39 -10.01 4.08 -28.24
C ASP A 39 -10.51 4.64 -26.90
N PRO A 40 -11.79 4.42 -26.54
CA PRO A 40 -12.22 4.72 -25.19
C PRO A 40 -11.34 3.94 -24.24
N ASP A 41 -10.93 4.58 -23.15
CA ASP A 41 -10.23 3.91 -22.07
C ASP A 41 -10.92 2.56 -21.81
N PRO A 42 -10.22 1.41 -21.93
CA PRO A 42 -10.84 0.10 -21.73
C PRO A 42 -11.45 -0.06 -20.33
N HIS A 43 -11.20 0.87 -19.42
CA HIS A 43 -11.77 0.95 -18.08
C HIS A 43 -12.73 2.12 -17.85
N GLY A 44 -12.98 2.97 -18.85
CA GLY A 44 -13.84 4.15 -18.77
C GLY A 44 -13.52 5.10 -17.61
N ASP A 45 -14.40 6.08 -17.38
CA ASP A 45 -14.39 6.84 -16.14
C ASP A 45 -14.71 5.90 -14.98
N ARG A 46 -13.69 5.56 -14.19
CA ARG A 46 -13.87 4.75 -12.99
C ARG A 46 -14.66 5.57 -11.97
N SER A 47 -15.72 4.99 -11.42
CA SER A 47 -16.38 5.60 -10.27
C SER A 47 -15.40 5.73 -9.12
N TYR A 48 -15.64 6.70 -8.23
CA TYR A 48 -14.81 6.89 -7.03
C TYR A 48 -14.64 5.58 -6.23
N GLN A 49 -15.69 4.75 -6.15
CA GLN A 49 -15.64 3.46 -5.47
C GLN A 49 -14.68 2.47 -6.15
N GLN A 50 -14.67 2.41 -7.48
CA GLN A 50 -13.75 1.54 -8.23
C GLN A 50 -12.30 1.98 -8.06
N THR A 51 -12.04 3.29 -8.08
CA THR A 51 -10.70 3.84 -7.84
C THR A 51 -10.23 3.55 -6.41
N LEU A 52 -11.10 3.74 -5.41
CA LEU A 52 -10.78 3.44 -4.02
C LEU A 52 -10.49 1.95 -3.81
N LEU A 53 -11.27 1.06 -4.44
CA LEU A 53 -11.02 -0.38 -4.41
C LEU A 53 -9.66 -0.71 -5.03
N LEU A 54 -9.31 -0.11 -6.17
CA LEU A 54 -8.00 -0.30 -6.80
C LEU A 54 -6.88 0.16 -5.86
N CYS A 55 -6.97 1.37 -5.29
CA CYS A 55 -6.00 1.86 -4.32
C CYS A 55 -5.84 0.89 -3.15
N ARG A 56 -6.94 0.38 -2.58
CA ARG A 56 -6.92 -0.57 -1.45
C ARG A 56 -6.28 -1.92 -1.75
N ARG A 57 -6.13 -2.30 -3.03
CA ARG A 57 -5.42 -3.53 -3.45
C ARG A 57 -3.90 -3.36 -3.48
N PHE A 58 -3.41 -2.12 -3.55
CA PHE A 58 -1.98 -1.81 -3.66
C PHE A 58 -1.44 -1.12 -2.42
N PHE A 59 -2.23 -0.28 -1.77
CA PHE A 59 -1.76 0.58 -0.70
C PHE A 59 -2.84 0.83 0.35
N ARG A 60 -2.43 0.77 1.62
CA ARG A 60 -3.24 1.27 2.75
C ARG A 60 -2.35 1.94 3.79
N LEU A 61 -2.88 3.00 4.37
CA LEU A 61 -2.32 3.66 5.54
C LEU A 61 -3.36 3.63 6.66
N ILE A 62 -2.97 3.13 7.83
CA ILE A 62 -3.82 3.06 9.01
C ILE A 62 -3.11 3.80 10.14
N PRO A 63 -3.58 4.99 10.53
CA PRO A 63 -3.01 5.72 11.65
C PRO A 63 -3.58 5.22 12.99
N ASN A 64 -2.80 5.37 14.05
CA ASN A 64 -3.20 5.25 15.46
C ASN A 64 -4.01 3.97 15.76
N ILE A 65 -3.42 2.81 15.51
CA ILE A 65 -4.08 1.53 15.77
C ILE A 65 -3.50 0.86 17.02
N ALA A 66 -4.38 0.46 17.94
CA ALA A 66 -4.00 -0.24 19.16
C ALA A 66 -4.08 -1.76 18.97
N MET A 67 -3.11 -2.47 19.54
CA MET A 67 -3.10 -3.92 19.57
C MET A 67 -3.74 -4.45 20.85
N TYR A 68 -4.45 -5.56 20.77
CA TYR A 68 -5.09 -6.17 21.94
C TYR A 68 -4.10 -7.04 22.73
N PRO A 69 -4.24 -7.15 24.06
CA PRO A 69 -3.50 -8.13 24.85
C PRO A 69 -3.69 -9.55 24.31
N MET A 70 -2.60 -10.32 24.18
CA MET A 70 -2.66 -11.71 23.67
C MET A 70 -3.32 -12.71 24.63
N ASP A 71 -3.49 -12.33 25.90
CA ASP A 71 -4.07 -13.18 26.94
C ASP A 71 -4.89 -12.32 27.92
N THR A 72 -5.88 -12.94 28.56
CA THR A 72 -6.68 -12.37 29.65
C THR A 72 -5.94 -12.41 30.99
N THR A 73 -4.78 -13.07 31.07
CA THR A 73 -3.93 -13.09 32.25
C THR A 73 -3.30 -11.71 32.49
N SER A 74 -3.63 -11.11 33.63
CA SER A 74 -3.02 -9.88 34.12
C SER A 74 -1.49 -9.99 34.13
N GLY A 75 -0.81 -9.09 33.43
CA GLY A 75 0.66 -9.02 33.36
C GLY A 75 1.27 -9.42 32.02
N SER A 76 0.50 -9.99 31.07
CA SER A 76 1.03 -10.29 29.74
C SER A 76 1.42 -9.03 28.98
N LEU A 77 2.68 -8.96 28.53
CA LEU A 77 3.23 -7.87 27.72
C LEU A 77 3.00 -8.09 26.22
N GLY A 78 2.58 -9.29 25.82
CA GLY A 78 2.31 -9.65 24.43
C GLY A 78 1.08 -8.94 23.89
N ARG A 79 1.18 -8.46 22.65
CA ARG A 79 0.12 -7.74 21.93
C ARG A 79 -0.10 -8.32 20.55
N ARG A 80 -1.35 -8.35 20.09
CA ARG A 80 -1.77 -8.84 18.78
C ARG A 80 -2.85 -7.97 18.16
N LEU A 81 -2.78 -7.84 16.85
CA LEU A 81 -3.84 -7.30 16.03
C LEU A 81 -3.95 -8.09 14.72
N GLU A 82 -5.18 -8.27 14.26
CA GLU A 82 -5.46 -8.84 12.94
C GLU A 82 -6.26 -7.83 12.11
N ILE A 83 -5.77 -7.56 10.91
CA ILE A 83 -6.37 -6.60 9.99
C ILE A 83 -6.81 -7.35 8.74
N PRO A 84 -8.12 -7.58 8.54
CA PRO A 84 -8.63 -8.15 7.30
C PRO A 84 -8.47 -7.16 6.14
N LEU A 85 -8.06 -7.67 4.98
CA LEU A 85 -7.84 -6.88 3.78
C LEU A 85 -8.97 -7.09 2.78
N GLU A 86 -9.94 -6.17 2.78
CA GLU A 86 -11.06 -6.17 1.84
C GLU A 86 -11.06 -4.91 0.97
N PRO A 87 -10.91 -5.02 -0.37
CA PRO A 87 -10.63 -6.23 -1.13
C PRO A 87 -9.23 -6.81 -0.84
N PRO A 88 -8.99 -8.11 -1.14
CA PRO A 88 -7.66 -8.70 -1.06
C PRO A 88 -6.65 -7.93 -1.91
N MET A 89 -5.43 -7.83 -1.41
CA MET A 89 -4.34 -7.16 -2.09
C MET A 89 -3.86 -7.93 -3.33
N GLY A 90 -3.22 -7.22 -4.27
CA GLY A 90 -2.76 -7.81 -5.52
C GLY A 90 -1.60 -8.80 -5.37
N ALA A 91 -0.82 -8.66 -4.29
CA ALA A 91 0.29 -9.52 -3.91
C ALA A 91 0.38 -9.63 -2.38
N ALA A 92 1.30 -10.45 -1.86
CA ALA A 92 1.58 -10.48 -0.43
C ALA A 92 2.18 -9.13 0.00
N PRO A 93 1.54 -8.38 0.90
CA PRO A 93 1.98 -7.02 1.17
C PRO A 93 3.19 -6.99 2.09
N THR A 94 4.05 -6.01 1.88
CA THR A 94 5.05 -5.57 2.85
C THR A 94 4.37 -4.65 3.85
N VAL A 95 4.58 -4.93 5.13
CA VAL A 95 4.02 -4.14 6.23
C VAL A 95 5.14 -3.41 6.94
N THR A 96 5.00 -2.11 7.08
CA THR A 96 5.90 -1.26 7.85
C THR A 96 5.08 -0.50 8.88
N ALA A 97 5.56 -0.43 10.11
CA ALA A 97 4.87 0.25 11.19
C ALA A 97 5.81 1.15 11.97
N THR A 98 5.28 2.26 12.47
CA THR A 98 5.94 3.12 13.44
C THR A 98 5.35 2.81 14.82
N PRO A 99 6.04 2.04 15.67
CA PRO A 99 5.57 1.76 17.02
C PRO A 99 5.65 3.01 17.89
N ALA A 100 4.65 3.21 18.76
CA ALA A 100 4.73 4.21 19.81
C ALA A 100 5.82 3.83 20.83
N ALA A 101 6.26 4.80 21.64
CA ALA A 101 7.37 4.63 22.59
C ALA A 101 7.19 3.47 23.60
N GLU A 102 5.95 3.04 23.84
CA GLU A 102 5.62 1.94 24.75
C GLU A 102 5.87 0.54 24.18
N VAL A 103 5.98 0.39 22.86
CA VAL A 103 6.17 -0.89 22.17
C VAL A 103 7.66 -1.20 22.07
N THR A 104 8.08 -2.29 22.69
CA THR A 104 9.49 -2.71 22.79
C THR A 104 9.94 -3.64 21.67
N SER A 105 8.98 -4.31 21.01
CA SER A 105 9.25 -5.15 19.84
C SER A 105 8.01 -5.23 18.97
N PHE A 106 8.21 -5.36 17.66
CA PHE A 106 7.15 -5.48 16.66
C PHE A 106 7.53 -6.49 15.59
N ASN A 107 6.58 -7.33 15.21
CA ASN A 107 6.67 -8.26 14.09
C ASN A 107 5.37 -8.20 13.27
N SER A 108 5.50 -8.40 11.97
CA SER A 108 4.37 -8.49 11.05
C SER A 108 4.46 -9.75 10.22
N ALA A 109 3.33 -10.46 10.09
CA ALA A 109 3.13 -11.49 9.10
C ALA A 109 1.96 -11.08 8.21
N ALA A 110 2.15 -11.19 6.90
CA ALA A 110 1.20 -10.66 5.93
C ALA A 110 0.95 -11.66 4.80
N ASN A 111 -0.31 -11.75 4.41
CA ASN A 111 -0.74 -12.40 3.19
C ASN A 111 -1.77 -11.49 2.49
N PRO A 112 -2.18 -11.79 1.24
CA PRO A 112 -3.07 -10.90 0.49
C PRO A 112 -4.44 -10.63 1.13
N THR A 113 -4.89 -11.44 2.09
CA THR A 113 -6.23 -11.33 2.70
C THR A 113 -6.21 -10.89 4.17
N LEU A 114 -5.08 -11.03 4.85
CA LEU A 114 -4.95 -10.80 6.28
C LEU A 114 -3.54 -10.34 6.64
N ILE A 115 -3.46 -9.36 7.53
CA ILE A 115 -2.24 -8.97 8.22
C ILE A 115 -2.37 -9.34 9.69
N ARG A 116 -1.33 -9.97 10.23
CA ARG A 116 -1.18 -10.23 11.66
C ARG A 116 0.00 -9.42 12.18
N LEU A 117 -0.28 -8.53 13.12
CA LEU A 117 0.72 -7.76 13.84
C LEU A 117 0.87 -8.35 15.24
N THR A 118 2.11 -8.53 15.67
CA THR A 118 2.42 -8.97 17.02
C THR A 118 3.53 -8.10 17.60
N GLY A 119 3.57 -7.97 18.91
CA GLY A 119 4.59 -7.18 19.57
C GLY A 119 4.58 -7.35 21.07
N ASN A 120 5.46 -6.61 21.73
CA ASN A 120 5.53 -6.53 23.19
C ASN A 120 5.53 -5.06 23.61
N VAL A 121 5.02 -4.79 24.81
CA VAL A 121 5.11 -3.47 25.46
C VAL A 121 6.03 -3.51 26.68
N GLY A 122 6.55 -2.35 27.08
CA GLY A 122 7.51 -2.24 28.19
C GLY A 122 6.92 -2.41 29.60
N ALA A 123 5.60 -2.29 29.77
CA ALA A 123 4.92 -2.40 31.08
C ALA A 123 3.47 -2.88 30.96
N VAL A 124 2.92 -3.38 32.07
CA VAL A 124 1.50 -3.75 32.21
C VAL A 124 0.67 -2.46 32.25
N SER A 125 -0.40 -2.38 31.44
CA SER A 125 -1.28 -1.20 31.19
C SER A 125 -1.04 -0.39 29.91
N ASN A 126 -0.07 -0.77 29.08
CA ASN A 126 0.16 -0.12 27.78
C ASN A 126 -0.68 -0.74 26.66
N TRP A 127 -1.21 0.10 25.76
CA TRP A 127 -2.19 -0.27 24.73
C TRP A 127 -1.54 -0.89 23.48
N GLY A 128 -0.21 -0.86 23.37
CA GLY A 128 0.50 -1.40 22.21
C GLY A 128 0.15 -0.63 20.94
N VAL A 129 0.19 0.69 21.00
CA VAL A 129 -0.18 1.56 19.88
C VAL A 129 0.89 1.57 18.79
N LEU A 130 0.43 1.50 17.54
CA LEU A 130 1.22 1.78 16.35
C LEU A 130 0.72 3.11 15.77
N ASP A 131 1.58 4.12 15.74
CA ASP A 131 1.24 5.47 15.27
C ASP A 131 0.85 5.45 13.80
N ASN A 132 1.56 4.66 13.00
CA ASN A 132 1.27 4.45 11.59
C ASN A 132 1.56 3.02 11.17
N VAL A 133 0.64 2.43 10.40
CA VAL A 133 0.84 1.16 9.71
C VAL A 133 0.68 1.40 8.21
N LYS A 134 1.77 1.25 7.47
CA LYS A 134 1.83 1.32 6.01
C LYS A 134 1.84 -0.10 5.45
N ILE A 135 0.91 -0.37 4.54
CA ILE A 135 0.71 -1.66 3.88
C ILE A 135 0.87 -1.42 2.38
N ASP A 136 1.83 -2.11 1.78
CA ASP A 136 2.24 -1.90 0.39
C ASP A 136 2.36 -3.24 -0.33
N ALA A 137 1.63 -3.41 -1.43
CA ALA A 137 1.75 -4.58 -2.30
C ALA A 137 2.35 -4.14 -3.63
N SER A 138 3.68 -4.04 -3.66
CA SER A 138 4.43 -3.88 -4.91
C SER A 138 4.36 -5.18 -5.72
N ILE A 139 3.99 -5.06 -7.00
CA ILE A 139 4.13 -6.13 -8.01
C ILE A 139 5.55 -6.06 -8.57
#